data_AF-A0A2T2TQ82-F1
#
_entry.id   AF-A0A2T2TQ82-F1
#
_cell.length_a   1.000
_cell.length_b   1.000
_cell.length_c   1.000
_cell.angle_alpha   90.00
_cell.angle_beta   90.00
_cell.angle_gamma   90.00
#
_symmetry.space_group_name_H-M   'P 1'
#
loop_
_entity.id
_entity.type
_entity.pdbx_description
1 polymer ?
#
loop_
_entity_poly.entity_id
_entity_poly.type
_entity_poly.pdbx_seq_one_letter_code
_entity_poly.pdbx_strand_id
1 'polypeptide(L)'
;MLRFAIKQGWTYAVLALLIVAGCAPSTLLAQNETNMVYDPSLYEAMEYRMIGPHRGGRVTAVAGTPDDEDTFLMGSTGGGVWQTTDAGESWTNLTDGHLEAASIGAVDVAPSDPNVIYVGTGSACPRGNVSIGAGMYRSTDGGDTWTHIGLDDAGLIGRVVTHPDDADHVYAAVLGNIFGPNPERGV
;
A
#
# COMPACT_ATOMS: atom_id res chain seq x y z
N MET A 1 13.03 32.19 82.85
CA MET A 1 11.76 32.41 82.12
C MET A 1 11.85 31.59 80.83
N LEU A 2 11.22 30.40 80.81
CA LEU A 2 11.34 29.39 79.74
C LEU A 2 10.54 29.81 78.50
N ARG A 3 11.13 29.71 77.31
CA ARG A 3 10.42 29.85 76.03
C ARG A 3 10.12 28.45 75.46
N PHE A 4 8.85 28.11 75.32
CA PHE A 4 8.38 26.92 74.59
C PHE A 4 8.18 27.28 73.11
N ALA A 5 8.84 26.55 72.20
CA ALA A 5 8.62 26.61 70.77
C ALA A 5 7.69 25.45 70.35
N ILE A 6 6.49 25.77 69.89
CA ILE A 6 5.53 24.79 69.35
C ILE A 6 5.87 24.59 67.86
N LYS A 7 6.25 23.36 67.49
CA LYS A 7 6.60 22.98 66.12
C LYS A 7 5.35 22.90 65.24
N GLN A 8 5.19 23.84 64.30
CA GLN A 8 4.19 23.79 63.21
C GLN A 8 4.59 22.81 62.10
N GLY A 9 4.75 21.52 62.41
CA GLY A 9 5.19 20.50 61.44
C GLY A 9 4.14 19.46 61.06
N TRP A 10 3.02 19.37 61.80
CA TRP A 10 2.18 18.16 61.74
C TRP A 10 0.83 18.34 61.04
N THR A 11 0.36 19.57 60.83
CA THR A 11 -0.94 19.83 60.20
C THR A 11 -0.93 19.68 58.67
N TYR A 12 0.21 19.89 58.01
CA TYR A 12 0.33 19.73 56.55
C TYR A 12 0.51 18.28 56.10
N ALA A 13 1.00 17.40 56.99
CA ALA A 13 1.23 15.99 56.67
C ALA A 13 -0.08 15.19 56.57
N VAL A 14 -1.11 15.56 57.35
CA VAL A 14 -2.39 14.83 57.37
C VAL A 14 -3.28 15.18 56.17
N LEU A 15 -3.22 16.43 55.69
CA LEU A 15 -3.97 16.84 54.49
C LEU A 15 -3.37 16.25 53.20
N ALA A 16 -2.03 16.11 53.14
CA ALA A 16 -1.36 15.49 51.99
C ALA A 16 -1.65 13.98 51.88
N LEU A 17 -1.90 13.28 53.00
CA LEU A 17 -2.23 11.86 52.99
C LEU A 17 -3.66 11.57 52.49
N LEU A 18 -4.60 12.52 52.65
CA LEU A 18 -5.99 12.33 52.25
C LEU A 18 -6.24 12.57 50.75
N ILE A 19 -5.40 13.34 50.07
CA ILE A 19 -5.51 13.55 48.61
C ILE A 19 -4.94 12.37 47.83
N VAL A 20 -3.96 11.64 48.38
CA VAL A 20 -3.38 10.44 47.75
C VAL A 20 -4.30 9.21 47.86
N ALA A 21 -5.19 9.17 48.85
CA ALA A 21 -6.11 8.05 49.06
C ALA A 21 -7.37 8.08 48.15
N GLY A 22 -7.63 9.19 47.46
CA GLY A 22 -8.84 9.37 46.62
C GLY A 22 -8.66 9.00 45.14
N CYS A 23 -7.43 8.83 44.67
CA CYS A 23 -7.13 8.39 43.31
C CYS A 23 -6.74 6.91 43.32
N ALA A 24 -7.66 6.03 43.71
CA ALA A 24 -7.56 4.66 43.25
C ALA A 24 -7.67 4.72 41.71
N PRO A 25 -6.70 4.18 40.94
CA PRO A 25 -6.89 4.03 39.52
C PRO A 25 -8.08 3.10 39.35
N SER A 26 -9.22 3.66 38.90
CA SER A 26 -10.29 2.85 38.35
C SER A 26 -9.65 2.02 37.26
N THR A 27 -9.53 0.71 37.47
CA THR A 27 -9.14 -0.18 36.39
C THR A 27 -10.17 0.05 35.29
N LEU A 28 -9.71 0.61 34.16
CA LEU A 28 -10.51 0.76 32.95
C LEU A 28 -10.89 -0.66 32.50
N LEU A 29 -12.01 -1.19 33.02
CA LEU A 29 -12.56 -2.49 32.60
C LEU A 29 -12.88 -2.51 31.10
N ALA A 30 -12.94 -1.34 30.46
CA ALA A 30 -13.14 -1.17 29.04
C ALA A 30 -11.96 -1.65 28.16
N GLN A 31 -10.78 -1.94 28.74
CA GLN A 31 -9.62 -2.45 27.98
C GLN A 31 -9.32 -3.92 28.25
N ASN A 32 -10.15 -4.62 29.03
CA ASN A 32 -9.97 -6.05 29.30
C ASN A 32 -10.79 -6.92 28.32
N GLU A 33 -10.86 -6.50 27.05
CA GLU A 33 -11.24 -7.44 26.00
C GLU A 33 -10.09 -8.43 25.85
N THR A 34 -10.32 -9.66 26.31
CA THR A 34 -9.49 -10.78 25.90
C THR A 34 -9.49 -10.81 24.39
N ASN A 35 -8.34 -10.57 23.74
CA ASN A 35 -8.18 -10.86 22.32
C ASN A 35 -8.50 -12.35 22.12
N MET A 36 -9.74 -12.65 21.77
CA MET A 36 -10.17 -14.01 21.48
C MET A 36 -9.50 -14.41 20.18
N VAL A 37 -8.45 -15.21 20.30
CA VAL A 37 -7.79 -15.83 19.15
C VAL A 37 -8.64 -17.02 18.74
N TYR A 38 -9.33 -16.91 17.62
CA TYR A 38 -10.08 -18.01 17.01
C TYR A 38 -9.14 -18.89 16.20
N ASP A 39 -9.44 -20.18 16.15
CA ASP A 39 -8.71 -21.14 15.31
C ASP A 39 -8.90 -20.76 13.82
N PRO A 40 -7.82 -20.51 13.06
CA PRO A 40 -7.90 -20.19 11.63
C PRO A 40 -8.66 -21.24 10.80
N SER A 41 -8.68 -22.51 11.24
CA SER A 41 -9.40 -23.58 10.55
C SER A 41 -10.91 -23.33 10.43
N LEU A 42 -11.49 -22.51 11.33
CA LEU A 42 -12.90 -22.12 11.28
C LEU A 42 -13.24 -21.23 10.09
N TYR A 43 -12.22 -20.66 9.44
CA TYR A 43 -12.33 -19.63 8.43
C TYR A 43 -11.63 -20.00 7.12
N GLU A 44 -11.04 -21.20 7.03
CA GLU A 44 -10.34 -21.69 5.83
C GLU A 44 -11.23 -21.78 4.59
N ALA A 45 -12.53 -22.04 4.78
CA ALA A 45 -13.50 -22.11 3.69
C ALA A 45 -14.07 -20.73 3.30
N MET A 46 -13.65 -19.64 3.95
CA MET A 46 -14.11 -18.30 3.59
C MET A 46 -13.31 -17.77 2.42
N GLU A 47 -14.03 -17.38 1.38
CA GLU A 47 -13.45 -16.75 0.20
C GLU A 47 -13.76 -15.25 0.20
N TYR A 48 -12.73 -14.46 -0.14
CA TYR A 48 -12.96 -13.05 -0.43
C TYR A 48 -13.78 -12.94 -1.72
N ARG A 49 -14.79 -12.08 -1.68
CA ARG A 49 -15.57 -11.73 -2.87
C ARG A 49 -15.79 -10.23 -2.93
N MET A 50 -15.79 -9.70 -4.14
CA MET A 50 -16.16 -8.32 -4.38
C MET A 50 -17.65 -8.11 -4.06
N ILE A 51 -17.97 -7.11 -3.20
CA ILE A 51 -19.35 -6.75 -2.85
C ILE A 51 -19.86 -5.57 -3.72
N GLY A 52 -18.95 -4.91 -4.44
CA GLY A 52 -19.24 -3.81 -5.35
C GLY A 52 -18.83 -2.42 -4.80
N PRO A 53 -18.86 -1.37 -5.65
CA PRO A 53 -19.25 -1.41 -7.07
C PRO A 53 -18.23 -2.16 -7.94
N HIS A 54 -18.70 -2.82 -9.00
CA HIS A 54 -17.88 -3.67 -9.89
C HIS A 54 -16.88 -2.88 -10.76
N ARG A 55 -16.96 -1.55 -10.73
CA ARG A 55 -16.08 -0.65 -11.48
C ARG A 55 -15.87 0.62 -10.66
N GLY A 56 -14.64 1.10 -10.58
CA GLY A 56 -14.37 2.43 -10.05
C GLY A 56 -13.02 2.56 -9.35
N GLY A 57 -12.77 3.76 -8.87
CA GLY A 57 -11.51 4.16 -8.28
C GLY A 57 -10.65 4.97 -9.25
N ARG A 58 -9.48 5.39 -8.77
CA ARG A 58 -8.54 6.17 -9.58
C ARG A 58 -7.65 5.23 -10.37
N VAL A 59 -7.57 5.44 -11.67
CA VAL A 59 -6.65 4.77 -12.60
C VAL A 59 -5.58 5.77 -13.02
N THR A 60 -4.33 5.34 -12.99
CA THR A 60 -3.15 6.18 -13.28
C THR A 60 -2.30 5.65 -14.42
N ALA A 61 -2.47 4.37 -14.78
CA ALA A 61 -1.79 3.74 -15.89
C ALA A 61 -2.77 2.97 -16.75
N VAL A 62 -2.53 2.96 -18.06
CA VAL A 62 -3.27 2.16 -19.05
C VAL A 62 -2.29 1.67 -20.11
N ALA A 63 -2.50 0.45 -20.59
CA ALA A 63 -1.73 -0.13 -21.70
C ALA A 63 -2.67 -0.96 -22.57
N GLY A 64 -2.59 -0.79 -23.89
CA GLY A 64 -3.27 -1.67 -24.83
C GLY A 64 -2.41 -2.88 -25.15
N THR A 65 -3.05 -3.99 -25.53
CA THR A 65 -2.34 -5.16 -26.05
C THR A 65 -2.15 -5.00 -27.57
N PRO A 66 -0.95 -5.24 -28.12
CA PRO A 66 -0.76 -5.24 -29.57
C PRO A 66 -1.69 -6.24 -30.27
N ASP A 67 -2.24 -5.84 -31.42
CA ASP A 67 -3.08 -6.67 -32.30
C ASP A 67 -4.41 -7.19 -31.71
N ASP A 68 -4.79 -6.75 -30.50
CA ASP A 68 -6.07 -7.06 -29.86
C ASP A 68 -6.71 -5.80 -29.29
N GLU A 69 -7.78 -5.33 -29.94
CA GLU A 69 -8.49 -4.11 -29.55
C GLU A 69 -9.40 -4.28 -28.32
N ASP A 70 -9.76 -5.51 -27.98
CA ASP A 70 -10.63 -5.84 -26.85
C ASP A 70 -9.83 -6.09 -25.57
N THR A 71 -8.51 -6.33 -25.70
CA THR A 71 -7.62 -6.57 -24.57
C THR A 71 -6.81 -5.33 -24.19
N PHE A 72 -7.00 -4.86 -22.96
CA PHE A 72 -6.19 -3.78 -22.39
C PHE A 72 -6.11 -3.87 -20.87
N LEU A 73 -5.07 -3.24 -20.34
CA LEU A 73 -4.74 -3.23 -18.92
C LEU A 73 -4.93 -1.84 -18.33
N MET A 74 -5.30 -1.81 -17.06
CA MET A 74 -5.31 -0.60 -16.24
C MET A 74 -4.57 -0.82 -14.91
N GLY A 75 -3.75 0.16 -14.54
CA GLY A 75 -3.12 0.23 -13.23
C GLY A 75 -3.90 1.18 -12.32
N SER A 76 -4.40 0.64 -11.21
CA SER A 76 -5.18 1.40 -10.24
C SER A 76 -4.32 2.00 -9.13
N THR A 77 -4.81 3.07 -8.50
CA THR A 77 -4.25 3.51 -7.21
C THR A 77 -4.89 2.70 -6.08
N GLY A 78 -4.16 1.70 -5.59
CA GLY A 78 -4.55 0.93 -4.41
C GLY A 78 -5.35 -0.34 -4.71
N GLY A 79 -5.23 -0.88 -5.93
CA GLY A 79 -5.91 -2.12 -6.32
C GLY A 79 -5.15 -2.97 -7.34
N GLY A 80 -3.89 -2.65 -7.66
CA GLY A 80 -3.07 -3.43 -8.58
C GLY A 80 -3.39 -3.18 -10.07
N VAL A 81 -2.95 -4.13 -10.90
CA VAL A 81 -3.18 -4.16 -12.34
C VAL A 81 -4.37 -5.06 -12.66
N TRP A 82 -5.24 -4.56 -13.53
CA TRP A 82 -6.42 -5.26 -14.01
C TRP A 82 -6.37 -5.37 -15.53
N GLN A 83 -6.85 -6.49 -16.06
CA GLN A 83 -6.98 -6.74 -17.49
C GLN A 83 -8.44 -6.98 -17.84
N THR A 84 -8.84 -6.50 -19.00
CA THR A 84 -10.06 -6.92 -19.70
C THR A 84 -9.65 -7.61 -21.00
N THR A 85 -10.50 -8.50 -21.49
CA THR A 85 -10.43 -9.17 -22.81
C THR A 85 -11.75 -9.05 -23.57
N ASP A 86 -12.66 -8.20 -23.07
CA ASP A 86 -14.03 -8.02 -23.55
C ASP A 86 -14.40 -6.52 -23.61
N ALA A 87 -13.42 -5.70 -24.05
CA ALA A 87 -13.58 -4.26 -24.23
C ALA A 87 -14.02 -3.49 -22.95
N GLY A 88 -13.69 -4.02 -21.77
CA GLY A 88 -13.99 -3.42 -20.48
C GLY A 88 -15.35 -3.82 -19.89
N GLU A 89 -16.01 -4.84 -20.44
CA GLU A 89 -17.23 -5.42 -19.86
C GLU A 89 -16.93 -6.09 -18.50
N SER A 90 -15.85 -6.85 -18.42
CA SER A 90 -15.34 -7.49 -17.20
C SER A 90 -13.83 -7.26 -17.02
N TRP A 91 -13.37 -7.46 -15.78
CA TRP A 91 -11.99 -7.19 -15.38
C TRP A 91 -11.48 -8.26 -14.42
N THR A 92 -10.25 -8.71 -14.66
CA THR A 92 -9.52 -9.67 -13.82
C THR A 92 -8.30 -8.98 -13.22
N ASN A 93 -8.05 -9.17 -11.91
CA ASN A 93 -6.84 -8.66 -11.27
C ASN A 93 -5.67 -9.60 -11.54
N LEU A 94 -4.56 -9.07 -12.06
CA LEU A 94 -3.37 -9.84 -12.40
C LEU A 94 -2.31 -9.84 -11.29
N THR A 95 -2.48 -9.02 -10.25
CA THR A 95 -1.39 -8.71 -9.30
C THR A 95 -1.72 -9.02 -7.84
N ASP A 96 -2.96 -9.44 -7.57
CA ASP A 96 -3.39 -9.80 -6.22
C ASP A 96 -2.57 -10.98 -5.69
N GLY A 97 -2.01 -10.84 -4.49
CA GLY A 97 -1.08 -11.83 -3.91
C GLY A 97 0.33 -11.87 -4.52
N HIS A 98 0.66 -11.03 -5.53
CA HIS A 98 1.96 -11.05 -6.21
C HIS A 98 2.85 -9.83 -5.93
N LEU A 99 2.28 -8.62 -5.89
CA LEU A 99 3.04 -7.38 -5.74
C LEU A 99 2.98 -6.88 -4.29
N GLU A 100 4.08 -6.29 -3.81
CA GLU A 100 4.15 -5.72 -2.46
C GLU A 100 3.45 -4.36 -2.34
N ALA A 101 3.20 -3.69 -3.47
CA ALA A 101 2.52 -2.40 -3.53
C ALA A 101 1.27 -2.46 -4.41
N ALA A 102 0.13 -2.02 -3.87
CA ALA A 102 -1.14 -2.02 -4.58
C ALA A 102 -1.35 -0.79 -5.50
N SER A 103 -0.54 0.26 -5.38
CA SER A 103 -0.64 1.42 -6.27
C SER A 103 0.24 1.26 -7.48
N ILE A 104 -0.34 1.44 -8.66
CA ILE A 104 0.34 1.27 -9.93
C ILE A 104 0.47 2.62 -10.63
N GLY A 105 1.71 3.02 -10.90
CA GLY A 105 2.02 4.29 -11.52
C GLY A 105 2.27 4.16 -13.02
N ALA A 106 2.69 2.97 -13.46
CA ALA A 106 2.91 2.66 -14.86
C ALA A 106 2.65 1.17 -15.14
N VAL A 107 2.12 0.90 -16.32
CA VAL A 107 1.99 -0.44 -16.92
C VAL A 107 2.35 -0.29 -18.39
N ASP A 108 3.09 -1.24 -18.93
CA ASP A 108 3.37 -1.33 -20.36
C ASP A 108 3.39 -2.79 -20.80
N VAL A 109 2.83 -3.07 -21.98
CA VAL A 109 2.84 -4.39 -22.62
C VAL A 109 3.84 -4.33 -23.77
N ALA A 110 4.78 -5.26 -23.82
CA ALA A 110 5.84 -5.22 -24.81
C ALA A 110 5.26 -5.39 -26.23
N PRO A 111 5.58 -4.50 -27.18
CA PRO A 111 5.04 -4.61 -28.54
C PRO A 111 5.50 -5.87 -29.29
N SER A 112 6.73 -6.33 -29.02
CA SER A 112 7.31 -7.52 -29.66
C SER A 112 6.84 -8.85 -29.07
N ASP A 113 6.31 -8.85 -27.84
CA ASP A 113 5.78 -10.04 -27.17
C ASP A 113 4.73 -9.64 -26.11
N PRO A 114 3.42 -9.72 -26.43
CA PRO A 114 2.36 -9.30 -25.52
C PRO A 114 2.26 -10.10 -24.19
N ASN A 115 2.99 -11.20 -24.04
CA ASN A 115 3.09 -11.91 -22.76
C ASN A 115 4.00 -11.19 -21.77
N VAL A 116 4.88 -10.31 -22.25
CA VAL A 116 5.80 -9.55 -21.42
C VAL A 116 5.14 -8.25 -20.99
N ILE A 117 4.95 -8.12 -19.67
CA ILE A 117 4.31 -6.95 -19.06
C ILE A 117 5.25 -6.38 -18.01
N TYR A 118 5.47 -5.07 -18.08
CA TYR A 118 6.21 -4.33 -17.06
C TYR A 118 5.28 -3.45 -16.24
N VAL A 119 5.54 -3.41 -14.94
CA VAL A 119 4.77 -2.62 -13.97
C VAL A 119 5.72 -1.78 -13.14
N GLY A 120 5.47 -0.47 -13.15
CA GLY A 120 6.06 0.49 -12.23
C GLY A 120 5.08 0.79 -11.11
N THR A 121 5.47 0.53 -9.87
CA THR A 121 4.60 0.76 -8.71
C THR A 121 4.69 2.18 -8.16
N GLY A 122 3.75 2.50 -7.29
CA GLY A 122 3.59 3.82 -6.66
C GLY A 122 2.49 4.66 -7.29
N SER A 123 1.96 5.61 -6.54
CA SER A 123 0.89 6.49 -7.00
C SER A 123 1.45 7.60 -7.89
N ALA A 124 1.54 7.37 -9.21
CA ALA A 124 1.75 8.45 -10.17
C ALA A 124 0.70 9.57 -9.99
N CYS A 125 1.04 10.81 -10.32
CA CYS A 125 0.16 11.98 -10.14
C CYS A 125 -0.27 12.21 -8.67
N PRO A 126 0.69 12.50 -7.76
CA PRO A 126 0.41 12.67 -6.33
C PRO A 126 -0.60 13.80 -6.05
N ARG A 127 -1.55 13.54 -5.14
CA ARG A 127 -2.62 14.49 -4.77
C ARG A 127 -2.90 14.40 -3.28
N GLY A 128 -2.36 15.29 -2.44
CA GLY A 128 -2.69 15.37 -1.00
C GLY A 128 -2.29 14.15 -0.13
N ASN A 129 -2.46 12.94 -0.63
CA ASN A 129 -2.02 11.65 -0.14
C ASN A 129 -1.29 10.88 -1.26
N VAL A 130 -0.32 10.05 -0.87
CA VAL A 130 0.52 9.31 -1.81
C VAL A 130 0.82 7.93 -1.26
N SER A 131 0.69 6.93 -2.13
CA SER A 131 1.11 5.57 -1.88
C SER A 131 2.46 5.34 -2.54
N ILE A 132 3.45 5.01 -1.72
CA ILE A 132 4.81 4.68 -2.16
C ILE A 132 4.77 3.30 -2.83
N GLY A 133 5.50 3.16 -3.94
CA GLY A 133 5.70 1.90 -4.64
C GLY A 133 6.80 1.05 -4.01
N ALA A 134 6.92 -0.17 -4.51
CA ALA A 134 7.93 -1.16 -4.18
C ALA A 134 8.67 -1.58 -5.47
N GLY A 135 9.16 -0.60 -6.23
CA GLY A 135 9.94 -0.84 -7.44
C GLY A 135 9.17 -1.36 -8.67
N MET A 136 9.91 -2.06 -9.53
CA MET A 136 9.45 -2.59 -10.80
C MET A 136 9.22 -4.09 -10.75
N TYR A 137 8.19 -4.52 -11.46
CA TYR A 137 7.86 -5.92 -11.65
C TYR A 137 7.74 -6.25 -13.14
N ARG A 138 8.02 -7.50 -13.48
CA ARG A 138 7.89 -8.06 -14.83
C ARG A 138 7.15 -9.39 -14.78
N SER A 139 6.24 -9.58 -15.72
CA SER A 139 5.66 -10.88 -16.07
C SER A 139 6.12 -11.29 -17.46
N THR A 140 6.19 -12.60 -17.73
CA THR A 140 6.47 -13.18 -19.06
C THR A 140 5.39 -14.16 -19.51
N ASP A 141 4.28 -14.22 -18.79
CA ASP A 141 3.19 -15.17 -18.96
C ASP A 141 1.83 -14.45 -18.92
N GLY A 142 1.78 -13.21 -19.43
CA GLY A 142 0.53 -12.46 -19.55
C GLY A 142 -0.03 -11.95 -18.22
N GLY A 143 0.77 -11.99 -17.14
CA GLY A 143 0.40 -11.51 -15.82
C GLY A 143 0.03 -12.61 -14.82
N ASP A 144 0.20 -13.88 -15.18
CA ASP A 144 -0.04 -15.02 -14.27
C ASP A 144 1.00 -15.08 -13.14
N THR A 145 2.26 -14.77 -13.44
CA THR A 145 3.33 -14.66 -12.45
C THR A 145 4.17 -13.40 -12.62
N TRP A 146 4.72 -12.92 -11.51
CA TRP A 146 5.47 -11.67 -11.44
C TRP A 146 6.82 -11.87 -10.77
N THR A 147 7.84 -11.24 -11.35
CA THR A 147 9.19 -11.15 -10.80
C THR A 147 9.52 -9.70 -10.47
N HIS A 148 9.98 -9.44 -9.25
CA HIS A 148 10.54 -8.13 -8.90
C HIS A 148 11.90 -7.94 -9.59
N ILE A 149 12.10 -6.81 -10.25
CA ILE A 149 13.29 -6.55 -11.10
C ILE A 149 14.13 -5.35 -10.65
N GLY A 150 13.84 -4.76 -9.48
CA GLY A 150 14.62 -3.69 -8.85
C GLY A 150 13.88 -2.36 -8.75
N LEU A 151 14.64 -1.29 -8.48
CA LEU A 151 14.11 0.04 -8.14
C LEU A 151 13.35 0.08 -6.80
N ASP A 152 13.82 -0.69 -5.82
CA ASP A 152 13.18 -0.85 -4.50
C ASP A 152 12.89 0.51 -3.83
N ASP A 153 13.79 1.48 -3.99
CA ASP A 153 13.72 2.80 -3.36
C ASP A 153 13.21 3.92 -4.31
N ALA A 154 12.73 3.58 -5.51
CA ALA A 154 12.32 4.55 -6.53
C ALA A 154 11.09 5.35 -6.13
N GLY A 155 10.32 4.84 -5.16
CA GLY A 155 9.12 5.48 -4.66
C GLY A 155 7.99 5.48 -5.67
N LEU A 156 7.96 6.44 -6.61
CA LEU A 156 6.89 6.57 -7.59
C LEU A 156 7.45 6.42 -8.99
N ILE A 157 7.03 5.38 -9.71
CA ILE A 157 7.36 5.19 -11.13
C ILE A 157 6.17 5.65 -11.96
N GLY A 158 6.34 6.74 -12.71
CA GLY A 158 5.24 7.42 -13.40
C GLY A 158 5.06 7.02 -14.86
N ARG A 159 6.05 6.36 -15.46
CA ARG A 159 5.99 5.87 -16.83
C ARG A 159 6.95 4.70 -17.00
N VAL A 160 6.54 3.73 -17.80
CA VAL A 160 7.37 2.66 -18.31
C VAL A 160 7.12 2.58 -19.82
N VAL A 161 8.17 2.32 -20.61
CA VAL A 161 8.08 2.09 -22.06
C VAL A 161 9.06 1.00 -22.44
N THR A 162 8.55 -0.05 -23.06
CA THR A 162 9.32 -1.18 -23.58
C THR A 162 9.82 -0.85 -24.98
N HIS A 163 11.02 -1.32 -25.32
CA HIS A 163 11.55 -1.17 -26.66
C HIS A 163 10.65 -1.93 -27.67
N PRO A 164 10.35 -1.35 -28.84
CA PRO A 164 9.35 -1.91 -29.76
C PRO A 164 9.73 -3.30 -30.30
N ASP A 165 11.02 -3.55 -30.51
CA ASP A 165 11.53 -4.79 -31.10
C ASP A 165 12.26 -5.69 -30.09
N ASP A 166 12.34 -5.30 -28.81
CA ASP A 166 13.09 -6.02 -27.78
C ASP A 166 12.36 -5.97 -26.44
N ALA A 167 11.64 -7.04 -26.10
CA ALA A 167 10.86 -7.13 -24.87
C ALA A 167 11.71 -7.15 -23.59
N ASP A 168 13.03 -7.34 -23.68
CA ASP A 168 13.93 -7.33 -22.51
C ASP A 168 14.52 -5.93 -22.24
N HIS A 169 14.29 -4.97 -23.12
CA HIS A 169 14.75 -3.60 -22.97
C HIS A 169 13.60 -2.67 -22.59
N VAL A 170 13.69 -2.05 -21.41
CA VAL A 170 12.64 -1.19 -20.87
C VAL A 170 13.24 0.09 -20.29
N TYR A 171 12.52 1.20 -20.48
CA TYR A 171 12.84 2.49 -19.87
C TYR A 171 11.79 2.84 -18.80
N ALA A 172 12.23 3.36 -17.66
CA ALA A 172 11.36 3.77 -16.58
C ALA A 172 11.58 5.25 -16.23
N ALA A 173 10.52 6.05 -16.24
CA ALA A 173 10.57 7.41 -15.72
C ALA A 173 10.16 7.41 -14.24
N VAL A 174 11.16 7.61 -13.39
CA VAL A 174 11.04 7.57 -11.93
C VAL A 174 10.85 8.98 -11.39
N LEU A 175 9.71 9.21 -10.75
CA LEU A 175 9.43 10.44 -10.04
C LEU A 175 10.18 10.49 -8.70
N GLY A 176 10.56 9.35 -8.11
CA GLY A 176 11.29 9.34 -6.85
C GLY A 176 10.37 9.52 -5.63
N ASN A 177 10.98 9.64 -4.46
CA ASN A 177 10.32 10.19 -3.29
C ASN A 177 9.93 11.66 -3.54
N ILE A 178 8.68 12.02 -3.26
CA ILE A 178 8.16 13.38 -3.47
C ILE A 178 8.47 14.32 -2.31
N PHE A 179 8.92 13.78 -1.18
CA PHE A 179 9.19 14.53 0.04
C PHE A 179 10.69 14.75 0.30
N GLY A 180 11.55 14.34 -0.62
CA GLY A 180 13.00 14.53 -0.47
C GLY A 180 13.81 14.08 -1.68
N PRO A 181 15.14 14.26 -1.63
CA PRO A 181 16.05 13.74 -2.66
C PRO A 181 15.93 12.22 -2.78
N ASN A 182 16.06 11.72 -4.00
CA ASN A 182 16.00 10.29 -4.29
C ASN A 182 17.01 9.97 -5.40
N PRO A 183 17.94 9.02 -5.18
CA PRO A 183 19.00 8.72 -6.15
C PRO A 183 18.49 7.99 -7.40
N GLU A 184 17.33 7.34 -7.32
CA GLU A 184 16.71 6.59 -8.41
C GLU A 184 15.76 7.45 -9.26
N ARG A 185 15.52 8.71 -8.88
CA ARG A 185 14.73 9.67 -9.67
C ARG A 185 15.45 9.95 -11.00
N GLY A 186 14.73 9.82 -12.10
CA GLY A 186 15.27 10.07 -13.44
C GLY A 186 14.58 9.26 -14.53
N VAL A 187 15.29 9.10 -15.64
CA VAL A 187 15.01 8.16 -16.73
C VAL A 187 16.23 7.27 -16.89
#